data_AF-A0A7K8YQP3-F1
#
_entry.id   AF-A0A7K8YQP3-F1
#
_cell.length_a   1.000
_cell.length_b   1.000
_cell.length_c   1.000
_cell.angle_alpha   90.00
_cell.angle_beta   90.00
_cell.angle_gamma   90.00
#
_symmetry.space_group_name_H-M   'P 1'
#
loop_
_entity.id
_entity.type
_entity.pdbx_description
1 polymer ?
#
loop_
_entity_poly.entity_id
_entity_poly.type
_entity_poly.pdbx_seq_one_letter_code
_entity_poly.pdbx_strand_id
1 'polypeptide(L)'
;QRGRDGPRATGAARRRRRAPEPARSKATIKGRVVKSAIEEYHKKKPVNHLRENLQYMLKGRLVADKTITEQVLAQNRGRKSKDQPPEKREKKKPEGTVFTEEDFRKFEREYFGIP
;
A
#
# COMPACT_ATOMS: atom_id res chain seq x y z
N GLN A 1 35.23 -81.26 26.61
CA GLN A 1 35.58 -82.25 25.56
C GLN A 1 35.66 -81.52 24.23
N ARG A 2 36.70 -81.80 23.45
CA ARG A 2 37.06 -81.10 22.20
C ARG A 2 36.19 -81.55 21.03
N GLY A 3 35.93 -80.61 20.12
CA GLY A 3 35.94 -80.83 18.67
C GLY A 3 34.57 -80.96 18.00
N ARG A 4 34.28 -80.08 17.03
CA ARG A 4 34.61 -80.28 15.62
C ARG A 4 34.03 -79.13 14.80
N ASP A 5 34.91 -78.27 14.30
CA ASP A 5 34.63 -77.38 13.17
C ASP A 5 34.57 -78.21 11.88
N GLY A 6 33.54 -77.98 11.07
CA GLY A 6 33.46 -78.43 9.69
C GLY A 6 32.96 -77.26 8.82
N PRO A 7 33.61 -76.93 7.69
CA PRO A 7 33.20 -75.79 6.88
C PRO A 7 32.06 -76.22 5.96
N ARG A 8 30.88 -75.61 6.09
CA ARG A 8 29.77 -75.82 5.14
C ARG A 8 29.51 -74.55 4.33
N ALA A 9 30.07 -74.57 3.14
CA ALA A 9 29.85 -73.75 1.95
C ALA A 9 28.77 -72.64 2.04
N THR A 10 29.22 -71.41 1.87
CA THR A 10 28.39 -70.23 1.56
C THR A 10 27.78 -70.34 0.15
N GLY A 11 26.56 -70.86 0.05
CA GLY A 11 25.76 -70.79 -1.17
C GLY A 11 25.06 -69.44 -1.29
N ALA A 12 25.71 -68.44 -1.88
CA ALA A 12 25.08 -67.17 -2.19
C ALA A 12 24.03 -67.35 -3.31
N ALA A 13 22.76 -67.53 -2.93
CA ALA A 13 21.64 -67.52 -3.86
C ALA A 13 21.47 -66.11 -4.46
N ARG A 14 22.11 -65.86 -5.60
CA ARG A 14 21.85 -64.67 -6.43
C ARG A 14 20.39 -64.69 -6.88
N ARG A 15 19.53 -63.93 -6.19
CA ARG A 15 18.18 -63.58 -6.69
C ARG A 15 18.35 -62.88 -8.04
N ARG A 16 17.99 -63.56 -9.13
CA ARG A 16 17.89 -62.93 -10.45
C ARG A 16 16.85 -61.81 -10.35
N ARG A 17 17.28 -60.56 -10.46
CA ARG A 17 16.35 -59.42 -10.63
C ARG A 17 15.65 -59.61 -11.97
N ARG A 18 14.31 -59.56 -11.98
CA ARG A 18 13.53 -59.60 -13.23
C ARG A 18 14.03 -58.49 -14.16
N ALA A 19 14.15 -58.81 -15.45
CA ALA A 19 14.50 -57.83 -16.47
C ALA A 19 13.47 -56.69 -16.47
N PRO A 20 13.88 -55.43 -16.69
CA PRO A 20 12.95 -54.33 -16.83
C PRO A 20 12.04 -54.61 -18.03
N GLU A 21 10.72 -54.57 -17.81
CA GLU A 21 9.75 -54.79 -18.88
C GLU A 21 9.87 -53.70 -19.97
N PRO A 22 9.62 -54.05 -21.24
CA PRO A 22 9.68 -53.10 -22.34
C PRO A 22 8.71 -51.94 -22.09
N ALA A 23 9.14 -50.72 -22.42
CA ALA A 23 8.34 -49.51 -22.27
C ALA A 23 6.98 -49.69 -22.97
N ARG A 24 5.90 -49.69 -22.18
CA ARG A 24 4.54 -49.95 -22.66
C ARG A 24 4.16 -48.97 -23.76
N SER A 25 3.52 -49.48 -24.82
CA SER A 25 3.16 -48.68 -25.99
C SER A 25 2.23 -47.51 -25.62
N LYS A 26 2.57 -46.29 -26.06
CA LYS A 26 1.78 -45.06 -25.78
C LYS A 26 0.48 -44.96 -26.59
N ALA A 27 0.29 -45.86 -27.57
CA ALA A 27 -0.83 -45.83 -28.51
C ALA A 27 -2.10 -46.53 -28.00
N THR A 28 -1.97 -47.50 -27.09
CA THR A 28 -3.11 -48.25 -26.52
C THR A 28 -3.36 -47.87 -25.06
N ILE A 29 -4.64 -47.86 -24.66
CA ILE A 29 -5.06 -47.49 -23.29
C ILE A 29 -4.72 -48.61 -22.27
N LYS A 30 -4.44 -49.84 -22.75
CA LYS A 30 -4.15 -51.00 -21.91
C LYS A 30 -2.90 -50.77 -21.06
N GLY A 31 -3.10 -50.65 -19.74
CA GLY A 31 -2.04 -50.39 -18.77
C GLY A 31 -1.76 -48.91 -18.47
N ARG A 32 -2.60 -47.99 -18.97
CA ARG A 32 -2.56 -46.57 -18.61
C ARG A 32 -3.28 -46.35 -17.28
N VAL A 33 -2.62 -45.68 -16.33
CA VAL A 33 -3.22 -45.27 -15.07
C VAL A 33 -4.15 -44.09 -15.34
N VAL A 34 -5.44 -44.25 -15.01
CA VAL A 34 -6.41 -43.15 -15.09
C VAL A 34 -6.01 -42.12 -14.03
N LYS A 35 -5.61 -40.94 -14.48
CA LYS A 35 -5.34 -39.83 -13.58
C LYS A 35 -6.66 -39.15 -13.23
N SER A 36 -6.81 -38.78 -11.97
CA SER A 36 -7.97 -37.98 -11.56
C SER A 36 -7.95 -36.64 -12.29
N ALA A 37 -9.10 -36.27 -12.88
CA ALA A 37 -9.28 -34.98 -13.54
C ALA A 37 -9.02 -33.82 -12.57
N ILE A 38 -9.34 -34.00 -11.28
CA ILE A 38 -9.12 -33.02 -10.22
C ILE A 38 -7.62 -32.82 -9.99
N GLU A 39 -6.85 -33.91 -9.95
CA GLU A 39 -5.40 -33.86 -9.71
C GLU A 39 -4.64 -33.22 -10.89
N GLU A 40 -5.04 -33.53 -12.13
CA GLU A 40 -4.51 -32.86 -13.32
C GLU A 40 -4.90 -31.37 -13.37
N TYR A 41 -6.09 -31.01 -12.90
CA TYR A 41 -6.51 -29.61 -12.79
C TYR A 41 -5.62 -28.84 -11.82
N HIS A 42 -5.34 -29.36 -10.63
CA HIS A 42 -4.46 -28.69 -9.68
C HIS A 42 -3.03 -28.50 -10.20
N LYS A 43 -2.52 -29.45 -11.01
CA LYS A 43 -1.19 -29.36 -11.64
C LYS A 43 -1.11 -28.29 -12.73
N LYS A 44 -2.21 -28.09 -13.46
CA LYS A 44 -2.31 -27.13 -14.57
C LYS A 44 -2.94 -25.80 -14.17
N LYS A 45 -3.39 -25.68 -12.92
CA LYS A 45 -4.09 -24.50 -12.44
C LYS A 45 -3.16 -23.29 -12.57
N PRO A 46 -3.57 -22.22 -13.28
CA PRO A 46 -2.77 -21.01 -13.36
C PRO A 46 -2.65 -20.38 -11.97
N VAL A 47 -1.51 -19.76 -11.72
CA VAL A 47 -1.27 -19.05 -10.46
C VAL A 47 -2.21 -17.84 -10.39
N ASN A 48 -2.91 -17.71 -9.26
CA ASN A 48 -3.82 -16.60 -9.03
C ASN A 48 -3.08 -15.46 -8.32
N HIS A 49 -2.82 -14.37 -9.04
CA HIS A 49 -2.13 -13.18 -8.53
C HIS A 49 -3.08 -12.10 -8.00
N LEU A 50 -4.38 -12.38 -7.80
CA LEU A 50 -5.37 -11.37 -7.40
C LEU A 50 -4.95 -10.60 -6.14
N ARG A 51 -4.47 -11.31 -5.10
CA ARG A 51 -4.06 -10.68 -3.84
C ARG A 51 -2.81 -9.81 -4.03
N GLU A 52 -1.84 -10.29 -4.78
CA GLU A 52 -0.59 -9.57 -5.08
C GLU A 52 -0.89 -8.30 -5.89
N ASN A 53 -1.75 -8.41 -6.90
CA ASN A 53 -2.20 -7.29 -7.72
C ASN A 53 -2.97 -6.25 -6.90
N LEU A 54 -3.89 -6.68 -6.03
CA LEU A 54 -4.59 -5.78 -5.12
C LEU A 54 -3.61 -5.08 -4.17
N GLN A 55 -2.65 -5.81 -3.62
CA GLN A 55 -1.62 -5.22 -2.79
C GLN A 55 -0.81 -4.17 -3.57
N TYR A 56 -0.44 -4.45 -4.82
CA TYR A 56 0.26 -3.51 -5.70
C TYR A 56 -0.58 -2.26 -5.99
N MET A 57 -1.84 -2.42 -6.39
CA MET A 57 -2.75 -1.30 -6.70
C MET A 57 -3.06 -0.43 -5.48
N LEU A 58 -3.17 -1.03 -4.29
CA LEU A 58 -3.50 -0.33 -3.06
C LEU A 58 -2.27 0.27 -2.35
N LYS A 59 -1.06 -0.27 -2.57
CA LYS A 59 0.21 0.28 -2.05
C LYS A 59 0.48 1.73 -2.50
N GLY A 60 -0.10 2.17 -3.63
CA GLY A 60 0.09 3.52 -4.16
C GLY A 60 -0.61 4.65 -3.38
N ARG A 61 -1.38 4.34 -2.33
CA ARG A 61 -2.07 5.34 -1.49
C ARG A 61 -1.32 5.56 -0.17
N LEU A 62 -0.03 5.87 -0.25
CA LEU A 62 0.69 6.44 0.90
C LEU A 62 0.35 7.93 0.96
N VAL A 63 -0.72 8.25 1.70
CA VAL A 63 -1.00 9.63 2.10
C VAL A 63 0.09 9.99 3.11
N ALA A 64 0.94 10.97 2.76
CA ALA A 64 1.95 11.47 3.67
C ALA A 64 1.28 11.94 4.97
N ASP A 65 1.97 11.76 6.10
CA ASP A 65 1.45 12.18 7.40
C ASP A 65 1.04 13.64 7.37
N LYS A 66 -0.13 13.93 7.95
CA LYS A 66 -0.75 15.26 7.93
C LYS A 66 0.23 16.34 8.41
N THR A 67 1.04 16.02 9.43
CA THR A 67 2.08 16.89 9.98
C THR A 67 3.14 17.27 8.94
N ILE A 68 3.62 16.29 8.16
CA ILE A 68 4.61 16.51 7.10
C ILE A 68 3.99 17.34 5.98
N THR A 69 2.75 17.04 5.59
CA THR A 69 2.04 17.82 4.56
C THR A 69 1.80 19.27 4.98
N GLU A 70 1.44 19.50 6.24
CA GLU A 70 1.26 20.83 6.81
C GLU A 70 2.57 21.60 6.89
N GLN A 71 3.67 20.94 7.23
CA GLN A 71 5.02 21.53 7.23
C GLN A 71 5.45 21.96 5.82
N VAL A 72 5.24 21.10 4.82
CA VAL A 72 5.52 21.43 3.41
C VAL A 72 4.64 22.57 2.92
N LEU A 73 3.36 22.60 3.29
CA LEU A 73 2.46 23.70 2.97
C LEU A 73 2.91 25.00 3.66
N ALA A 74 3.31 24.96 4.93
CA ALA A 74 3.79 26.13 5.67
C ALA A 74 5.08 26.69 5.05
N GLN A 75 6.02 25.84 4.64
CA GLN A 75 7.25 26.25 3.96
C GLN A 75 6.98 26.89 2.58
N ASN A 76 5.98 26.38 1.85
CA ASN A 76 5.63 26.89 0.53
C ASN A 76 4.72 28.12 0.56
N ARG A 77 3.97 28.33 1.66
CA ARG A 77 3.14 29.52 1.89
C ARG A 77 4.00 30.79 1.96
N GLY A 78 3.43 31.92 1.53
CA GLY A 78 4.08 33.23 1.63
C GLY A 78 4.88 33.68 0.41
N ARG A 79 5.18 32.79 -0.56
CA ARG A 79 5.74 33.20 -1.87
C ARG A 79 4.73 33.88 -2.78
N LYS A 80 3.44 33.58 -2.63
CA LYS A 80 2.33 34.20 -3.37
C LYS A 80 1.37 34.86 -2.39
N SER A 81 0.87 36.03 -2.74
CA SER A 81 -0.16 36.75 -1.95
C SER A 81 -1.42 35.92 -1.74
N LYS A 82 -1.77 35.02 -2.69
CA LYS A 82 -2.93 34.12 -2.57
C LYS A 82 -2.81 33.08 -1.46
N ASP A 83 -1.59 32.70 -1.12
CA ASP A 83 -1.31 31.64 -0.14
C ASP A 83 -1.09 32.21 1.27
N GLN A 84 -1.03 33.54 1.40
CA GLN A 84 -0.96 34.19 2.71
C GLN A 84 -2.33 34.11 3.37
N PRO A 85 -2.40 33.61 4.63
CA PRO A 85 -3.64 33.70 5.38
C PRO A 85 -4.03 35.19 5.52
N PRO A 86 -5.32 35.53 5.38
CA PRO A 86 -5.76 36.92 5.46
C PRO A 86 -5.36 37.45 6.83
N GLU A 87 -4.48 38.44 6.85
CA GLU A 87 -4.15 39.15 8.08
C GLU A 87 -5.44 39.80 8.59
N LYS A 88 -5.98 39.27 9.69
CA LYS A 88 -7.09 39.87 10.41
C LYS A 88 -6.57 41.11 11.12
N ARG A 89 -6.31 42.16 10.34
CA ARG A 89 -6.06 43.48 10.91
C ARG A 89 -7.40 44.00 11.39
N GLU A 90 -7.51 44.18 12.69
CA GLU A 90 -8.60 44.96 13.26
C GLU A 90 -8.60 46.31 12.55
N LYS A 91 -9.72 46.65 11.89
CA LYS A 91 -9.86 47.94 11.23
C LYS A 91 -9.62 49.00 12.30
N LYS A 92 -8.61 49.84 12.09
CA LYS A 92 -8.38 50.98 12.97
C LYS A 92 -9.69 51.75 13.06
N LYS A 93 -10.14 52.02 14.29
CA LYS A 93 -11.28 52.92 14.51
C LYS A 93 -10.95 54.23 13.77
N PRO A 94 -11.93 54.85 13.08
CA PRO A 94 -11.67 56.12 12.41
C PRO A 94 -11.10 57.09 13.43
N GLU A 95 -9.95 57.69 13.10
CA GLU A 95 -9.33 58.72 13.94
C GLU A 95 -10.36 59.85 14.07
N GLY A 96 -10.72 60.17 15.32
CA GLY A 96 -11.72 61.19 15.61
C GLY A 96 -11.26 62.52 15.05
N THR A 97 -12.14 63.18 14.30
CA THR A 97 -11.87 64.52 13.77
C THR A 97 -11.60 65.46 14.94
N VAL A 98 -10.61 66.35 14.79
CA VAL A 98 -10.25 67.34 15.82
C VAL A 98 -11.44 68.26 16.17
N PHE A 99 -12.34 68.45 15.21
CA PHE A 99 -13.58 69.16 15.40
C PHE A 99 -14.68 68.21 15.84
N THR A 100 -15.29 68.55 16.96
CA THR A 100 -16.50 67.90 17.44
C THR A 100 -17.73 68.62 16.88
N GLU A 101 -18.87 67.94 16.86
CA GLU A 101 -20.15 68.54 16.47
C GLU A 101 -20.48 69.80 17.29
N GLU A 102 -19.99 69.88 18.52
CA GLU A 102 -20.15 71.05 19.38
C GLU A 102 -19.36 72.27 18.88
N ASP A 103 -18.22 72.04 18.24
CA ASP A 103 -17.40 73.11 17.64
C ASP A 103 -18.07 73.70 16.41
N PHE A 104 -18.75 72.86 15.61
CA PHE A 104 -19.57 73.33 14.49
C PHE A 104 -20.74 74.20 14.98
N ARG A 105 -21.43 73.80 16.05
CA ARG A 105 -22.52 74.61 16.63
C ARG A 105 -22.06 75.96 17.17
N LYS A 106 -20.86 76.03 17.77
CA LYS A 106 -20.26 77.29 18.21
C LYS A 106 -19.95 78.19 17.02
N PHE A 107 -19.35 77.62 15.97
CA PHE A 107 -19.04 78.34 14.74
C PHE A 107 -20.30 78.88 14.05
N GLU A 108 -21.36 78.08 13.97
CA GLU A 108 -22.64 78.51 13.39
C GLU A 108 -23.25 79.69 14.14
N ARG A 109 -23.24 79.65 15.47
CA ARG A 109 -23.74 80.76 16.31
C ARG A 109 -22.92 82.03 16.15
N GLU A 110 -21.60 81.90 16.11
CA GLU A 110 -20.69 83.04 15.99
C GLU A 110 -20.76 83.69 14.60
N TYR A 111 -20.94 82.88 13.55
CA TYR A 111 -20.92 83.36 12.18
C TYR A 111 -22.28 83.80 11.64
N PHE A 112 -23.36 83.06 11.97
CA PHE A 112 -24.70 83.37 11.49
C PHE A 112 -25.54 84.15 12.51
N GLY A 113 -25.11 84.28 13.77
CA GLY A 113 -25.76 85.12 14.78
C GLY A 113 -27.19 84.70 15.14
N ILE A 114 -27.60 83.49 14.77
CA ILE A 114 -28.92 82.94 15.10
C ILE A 114 -28.78 82.30 16.50
N PRO A 115 -29.57 82.74 17.50
CA PRO A 115 -29.49 82.21 18.86
C PRO A 115 -29.78 80.71 18.94
#